data_AF-A0A353E1I0-F1
#
_entry.id   AF-A0A353E1I0-F1
#
_cell.length_a   1.000
_cell.length_b   1.000
_cell.length_c   1.000
_cell.angle_alpha   90.00
_cell.angle_beta   90.00
_cell.angle_gamma   90.00
#
_symmetry.space_group_name_H-M   'P 1'
#
loop_
_entity.id
_entity.type
_entity.pdbx_description
1 polymer ?
#
loop_
_entity_poly.entity_id
_entity_poly.type
_entity_poly.pdbx_seq_one_letter_code
_entity_poly.pdbx_strand_id
1 'polypeptide(L)'
;MGPEYTLDPDLTDRGNPKGRLFEFTMPLAESRYFKGDDATLEPDRKPVRKERRIFVYVPAAYRDGEKAPFLVMHDGPNRLDLVRFALDNLTLSKDAERRLPAFVAISVQNGGNDGKNSQRGLEYDTMSDRLALF
;
A
#
# COMPACT_ATOMS: atom_id res chain seq x y z
N MET A 1 17.88 18.83 -9.67
CA MET A 1 16.60 19.56 -9.56
C MET A 1 15.77 19.17 -10.77
N GLY A 2 14.63 18.51 -10.56
CA GLY A 2 13.67 18.21 -11.64
C GLY A 2 12.75 19.41 -11.90
N PRO A 3 11.89 19.34 -12.94
CA PRO A 3 10.85 20.35 -13.14
C PRO A 3 9.85 20.36 -11.98
N GLU A 4 9.09 21.44 -11.87
CA GLU A 4 7.95 21.50 -10.95
C GLU A 4 6.83 20.60 -11.48
N TYR A 5 6.38 19.65 -10.66
CA TYR A 5 5.29 18.74 -11.00
C TYR A 5 4.02 19.20 -10.28
N THR A 6 2.96 19.45 -11.05
CA THR A 6 1.64 19.74 -10.50
C THR A 6 0.89 18.44 -10.25
N LEU A 7 0.02 18.45 -9.23
CA LEU A 7 -0.85 17.33 -8.95
C LEU A 7 -1.89 17.20 -10.06
N ASP A 8 -2.01 16.01 -10.67
CA ASP A 8 -3.07 15.74 -11.65
C ASP A 8 -4.43 15.85 -10.95
N PRO A 9 -5.44 16.55 -11.52
CA PRO A 9 -6.73 16.70 -10.86
C PRO A 9 -7.47 15.38 -10.64
N ASP A 10 -7.11 14.27 -11.30
CA ASP A 10 -7.69 12.94 -11.02
C ASP A 10 -7.18 12.36 -9.69
N LEU A 11 -6.14 12.97 -9.11
CA LEU A 11 -5.61 12.64 -7.79
C LEU A 11 -6.16 13.55 -6.69
N THR A 12 -7.29 14.23 -6.94
CA THR A 12 -8.01 15.05 -5.95
C THR A 12 -9.47 14.63 -5.83
N ASP A 13 -10.14 15.09 -4.78
CA ASP A 13 -11.58 14.89 -4.61
C ASP A 13 -12.36 15.71 -5.63
N ARG A 14 -13.04 15.03 -6.57
CA ARG A 14 -13.93 15.65 -7.56
C ARG A 14 -15.41 15.52 -7.21
N GLY A 15 -15.75 15.07 -6.00
CA GLY A 15 -17.13 14.84 -5.56
C GLY A 15 -17.76 13.55 -6.12
N ASN A 16 -16.95 12.66 -6.70
CA ASN A 16 -17.41 11.35 -7.17
C ASN A 16 -17.75 10.41 -5.99
N PRO A 17 -18.57 9.37 -6.21
CA PRO A 17 -18.84 8.35 -5.21
C PRO A 17 -17.55 7.75 -4.64
N LYS A 18 -17.41 7.80 -3.32
CA LYS A 18 -16.23 7.29 -2.62
C LYS A 18 -16.41 5.82 -2.27
N GLY A 19 -15.31 5.08 -2.41
CA GLY A 19 -15.19 3.72 -1.93
C GLY A 19 -15.17 3.60 -0.40
N ARG A 20 -14.90 2.38 0.06
CA ARG A 20 -14.78 2.03 1.49
C ARG A 20 -13.32 1.75 1.84
N LEU A 21 -12.85 2.37 2.92
CA LEU A 21 -11.53 2.13 3.49
C LEU A 21 -11.67 1.25 4.74
N PHE A 22 -10.87 0.19 4.79
CA PHE A 22 -10.74 -0.71 5.93
C PHE A 22 -9.30 -0.66 6.43
N GLU A 23 -9.12 -0.81 7.74
CA GLU A 23 -7.81 -0.91 8.40
C GLU A 23 -7.77 -2.18 9.24
N PHE A 24 -6.68 -2.93 9.09
CA PHE A 24 -6.39 -4.13 9.85
C PHE A 24 -4.99 -4.05 10.42
N THR A 25 -4.77 -4.79 11.50
CA THR A 25 -3.45 -4.93 12.12
C THR A 25 -3.07 -6.40 12.15
N MET A 26 -1.84 -6.71 11.75
CA MET A 26 -1.26 -8.04 11.79
C MET A 26 -0.05 -8.04 12.74
N PRO A 27 -0.05 -8.81 13.83
CA PRO A 27 1.14 -9.02 14.66
C PRO A 27 2.29 -9.61 13.84
N LEU A 28 3.51 -9.10 14.01
CA LEU A 28 4.66 -9.64 13.25
C LEU A 28 4.93 -11.11 13.59
N ALA A 29 4.69 -11.54 14.83
CA ALA A 29 4.86 -12.93 15.23
C ALA A 29 4.01 -13.92 14.40
N GLU A 30 2.92 -13.45 13.81
CA GLU A 30 2.05 -14.24 12.92
C GLU A 30 2.51 -14.21 11.45
N SER A 31 3.46 -13.34 11.10
CA SER A 31 4.07 -13.33 9.78
C SER A 31 4.86 -14.60 9.53
N ARG A 32 4.64 -15.24 8.38
CA ARG A 32 5.45 -16.38 7.95
C ARG A 32 6.90 -15.96 7.65
N TYR A 33 7.09 -14.76 7.12
CA TYR A 33 8.36 -14.33 6.55
C TYR A 33 9.04 -13.19 7.33
N PHE A 34 8.31 -12.27 7.96
CA PHE A 34 8.87 -11.06 8.56
C PHE A 34 8.44 -10.93 10.02
N LYS A 35 9.07 -11.72 10.90
CA LYS A 35 8.65 -11.90 12.29
C LYS A 35 9.15 -10.85 13.28
N GLY A 36 10.10 -9.99 12.89
CA GLY A 36 10.70 -9.04 13.82
C GLY A 36 11.83 -9.62 14.67
N ASP A 37 12.29 -10.84 14.38
CA ASP A 37 13.26 -11.61 15.18
C ASP A 37 14.52 -12.02 14.39
N ASP A 38 14.71 -11.46 13.20
CA ASP A 38 15.89 -11.71 12.37
C ASP A 38 17.17 -11.29 13.10
N ALA A 39 18.17 -12.17 13.14
CA ALA A 39 19.39 -11.98 13.94
C ALA A 39 20.22 -10.76 13.51
N THR A 40 19.95 -10.20 12.32
CA THR A 40 20.60 -8.98 11.83
C THR A 40 19.99 -7.69 12.39
N LEU A 41 18.84 -7.75 13.05
CA LEU A 41 18.18 -6.58 13.62
C LEU A 41 18.92 -6.04 14.84
N GLU A 42 18.85 -4.73 15.06
CA GLU A 42 19.42 -4.04 16.22
C GLU A 42 18.33 -3.29 17.01
N PRO A 43 17.43 -3.98 17.76
CA PRO A 43 16.26 -3.35 18.39
C PRO A 43 16.57 -2.17 19.32
N ASP A 44 17.73 -2.20 19.98
CA ASP A 44 18.20 -1.13 20.87
C ASP A 44 18.54 0.18 20.13
N ARG A 45 18.82 0.08 18.83
CA ARG A 45 19.18 1.22 17.96
C ARG A 45 18.09 1.56 16.95
N LYS A 46 17.43 0.54 16.42
CA LYS A 46 16.36 0.61 15.43
C LYS A 46 15.15 -0.17 15.96
N PRO A 47 14.24 0.50 16.69
CA PRO A 47 13.09 -0.17 17.28
C PRO A 47 12.30 -0.96 16.24
N VAL A 48 12.06 -2.24 16.54
CA VAL A 48 11.30 -3.13 15.66
C VAL A 48 9.81 -2.99 15.99
N ARG A 49 8.98 -2.78 14.97
CA ARG A 49 7.52 -2.76 15.14
C ARG A 49 7.04 -4.11 15.63
N LYS A 50 5.98 -4.13 16.45
CA LYS A 50 5.34 -5.38 16.90
C LYS A 50 4.25 -5.88 15.93
N GLU A 51 3.77 -4.99 15.07
CA GLU A 51 2.64 -5.23 14.19
C GLU A 51 2.79 -4.42 12.88
N ARG A 52 2.01 -4.80 11.87
CA ARG A 52 1.85 -4.10 10.59
C ARG A 52 0.41 -3.68 10.42
N ARG A 53 0.22 -2.41 10.07
CA ARG A 53 -1.09 -1.92 9.61
C ARG A 53 -1.25 -2.20 8.12
N ILE A 54 -2.45 -2.63 7.74
CA ILE A 54 -2.84 -2.93 6.37
C ILE A 54 -4.11 -2.14 6.09
N PHE A 55 -4.08 -1.37 5.01
CA PHE A 55 -5.21 -0.56 4.57
C PHE A 55 -5.77 -1.17 3.30
N VAL A 56 -7.08 -1.41 3.26
CA VAL A 56 -7.76 -1.97 2.10
C VAL A 56 -8.79 -0.97 1.61
N TYR A 57 -8.66 -0.52 0.37
CA TYR A 57 -9.60 0.36 -0.27
C TYR A 57 -10.37 -0.36 -1.37
N VAL A 58 -11.69 -0.38 -1.23
CA VAL A 58 -12.61 -0.95 -2.22
C VAL A 58 -13.35 0.21 -2.90
N PRO A 59 -13.13 0.48 -4.21
CA PRO A 59 -13.75 1.61 -4.89
C PRO A 59 -15.26 1.44 -5.00
N ALA A 60 -16.00 2.55 -5.08
CA ALA A 60 -17.47 2.53 -5.20
C ALA A 60 -17.97 1.80 -6.44
N ALA A 61 -17.15 1.76 -7.51
CA ALA A 61 -17.46 1.05 -8.74
C ALA A 61 -17.39 -0.48 -8.62
N TYR A 62 -16.79 -1.01 -7.54
CA TYR A 62 -16.74 -2.45 -7.31
C TYR A 62 -18.11 -3.01 -6.92
N ARG A 63 -18.48 -4.15 -7.52
CA ARG A 63 -19.73 -4.86 -7.22
C ARG A 63 -19.44 -6.06 -6.35
N ASP A 64 -20.17 -6.15 -5.25
CA ASP A 64 -20.00 -7.25 -4.31
C ASP A 64 -20.28 -8.61 -4.98
N GLY A 65 -19.43 -9.59 -4.69
CA GLY A 65 -19.46 -10.91 -5.33
C GLY A 65 -18.78 -11.02 -6.71
N GLU A 66 -18.38 -9.93 -7.36
CA GLU A 66 -17.56 -10.01 -8.58
C GLU A 66 -16.08 -10.32 -8.25
N LYS A 67 -15.32 -10.81 -9.24
CA LYS A 67 -13.87 -11.00 -9.04
C LYS A 67 -13.18 -9.64 -8.94
N ALA A 68 -12.38 -9.44 -7.89
CA ALA A 68 -11.61 -8.22 -7.69
C ALA A 68 -10.15 -8.39 -8.11
N PRO A 69 -9.68 -7.69 -9.17
CA PRO A 69 -8.25 -7.43 -9.31
C PRO A 69 -7.78 -6.62 -8.10
N PHE A 70 -6.50 -6.76 -7.72
CA PHE A 70 -5.94 -6.01 -6.61
C PHE A 70 -4.55 -5.44 -6.94
N LEU A 71 -4.25 -4.31 -6.32
CA LEU A 71 -2.95 -3.65 -6.32
C LEU A 71 -2.39 -3.69 -4.90
N VAL A 72 -1.21 -4.27 -4.71
CA VAL A 72 -0.48 -4.19 -3.44
C VAL A 72 0.52 -3.04 -3.50
N MET A 73 0.43 -2.13 -2.52
CA MET A 73 1.33 -0.99 -2.36
C MET A 73 2.17 -1.18 -1.10
N HIS A 74 3.48 -1.05 -1.22
CA HIS A 74 4.40 -0.97 -0.08
C HIS A 74 4.49 0.47 0.45
N ASP A 75 5.16 0.63 1.60
CA ASP A 75 5.32 1.93 2.28
C ASP A 75 3.98 2.60 2.67
N GLY A 76 2.97 1.82 3.02
CA GLY A 76 1.65 2.32 3.41
C GLY A 76 1.59 3.06 4.77
N PRO A 77 0.56 3.91 4.99
CA PRO A 77 -0.47 4.32 4.03
C PRO A 77 -0.02 5.41 3.04
N ASN A 78 1.21 5.93 3.14
CA ASN A 78 1.81 7.02 2.34
C ASN A 78 0.87 7.72 1.33
N ARG A 79 0.94 7.38 0.04
CA ARG A 79 0.15 8.00 -1.04
C ARG A 79 -1.17 7.28 -1.36
N LEU A 80 -1.69 6.48 -0.43
CA LEU A 80 -2.97 5.80 -0.60
C LEU A 80 -4.12 6.82 -0.79
N ASP A 81 -4.03 8.01 -0.21
CA ASP A 81 -4.95 9.12 -0.49
C ASP A 81 -5.08 9.44 -1.98
N LEU A 82 -3.96 9.61 -2.68
CA LEU A 82 -3.95 9.90 -4.11
C LEU A 82 -4.49 8.74 -4.94
N VAL A 83 -4.15 7.50 -4.57
CA VAL A 83 -4.66 6.30 -5.26
C VAL A 83 -6.16 6.13 -5.05
N ARG A 84 -6.69 6.48 -3.87
CA ARG A 84 -8.14 6.48 -3.63
C ARG A 84 -8.86 7.47 -4.53
N PHE A 85 -8.33 8.69 -4.67
CA PHE A 85 -8.89 9.66 -5.61
C PHE A 85 -8.82 9.19 -7.05
N ALA A 86 -7.69 8.61 -7.48
CA ALA A 86 -7.56 8.03 -8.80
C ALA A 86 -8.63 6.95 -9.06
N LEU A 87 -8.87 6.07 -8.07
CA LEU A 87 -9.88 5.03 -8.17
C LEU A 87 -11.30 5.60 -8.21
N ASP A 88 -11.62 6.59 -7.37
CA ASP A 88 -12.96 7.22 -7.37
C ASP A 88 -13.25 7.97 -8.67
N ASN A 89 -12.22 8.60 -9.27
CA ASN A 89 -12.37 9.41 -10.47
C ASN A 89 -12.29 8.58 -11.77
N LEU A 90 -11.31 7.69 -11.89
CA LEU A 90 -10.99 7.01 -13.14
C LEU A 90 -11.80 5.73 -13.37
N THR A 91 -12.35 5.10 -12.33
CA THR A 91 -13.21 3.92 -12.51
C THR A 91 -14.59 4.27 -13.10
N LEU A 92 -15.03 5.51 -12.91
CA LEU A 92 -16.28 6.07 -13.41
C LEU A 92 -16.09 7.01 -14.61
N SER A 93 -14.85 7.19 -15.07
CA SER A 93 -14.53 8.06 -16.19
C SER A 93 -15.22 7.60 -17.47
N LYS A 94 -15.77 8.58 -18.20
CA LYS A 94 -16.37 8.38 -19.53
C LYS A 94 -15.34 8.51 -20.65
N ASP A 95 -14.16 9.04 -20.35
CA ASP A 95 -13.04 9.11 -21.28
C ASP A 95 -12.31 7.77 -21.29
N ALA A 96 -12.35 7.09 -22.43
CA ALA A 96 -11.73 5.77 -22.60
C ALA A 96 -10.21 5.79 -22.41
N GLU A 97 -9.55 6.91 -22.72
CA GLU A 97 -8.10 7.09 -22.54
C GLU A 97 -7.73 7.39 -21.09
N ARG A 98 -8.72 7.70 -20.24
CA ARG A 98 -8.55 8.01 -18.81
C ARG A 98 -9.48 7.17 -17.96
N ARG A 99 -9.48 5.85 -18.19
CA ARG A 99 -10.33 4.91 -17.44
C ARG A 99 -9.52 3.78 -16.83
N LEU A 100 -9.82 3.50 -15.56
CA LEU A 100 -9.29 2.32 -14.86
C LEU A 100 -10.39 1.27 -14.69
N PRO A 101 -10.05 -0.04 -14.73
CA PRO A 101 -10.95 -1.05 -14.19
C PRO A 101 -11.10 -0.84 -12.68
N ALA A 102 -12.22 -1.27 -12.10
CA ALA A 102 -12.35 -1.31 -10.65
C ALA A 102 -11.41 -2.38 -10.07
N PHE A 103 -10.57 -2.00 -9.11
CA PHE A 103 -9.70 -2.90 -8.38
C PHE A 103 -9.53 -2.47 -6.93
N VAL A 104 -9.20 -3.42 -6.06
CA VAL A 104 -8.97 -3.18 -4.63
C VAL A 104 -7.52 -2.76 -4.41
N ALA A 105 -7.29 -1.63 -3.73
CA ALA A 105 -5.94 -1.21 -3.35
C ALA A 105 -5.63 -1.68 -1.92
N ILE A 106 -4.54 -2.42 -1.74
CA ILE A 106 -4.06 -2.92 -0.46
C ILE A 106 -2.74 -2.24 -0.16
N SER A 107 -2.70 -1.34 0.82
CA SER A 107 -1.50 -0.63 1.22
C SER A 107 -0.95 -1.19 2.53
N VAL A 108 0.25 -1.75 2.49
CA VAL A 108 0.90 -2.42 3.62
C VAL A 108 1.92 -1.47 4.25
N GLN A 109 1.81 -1.26 5.55
CA GLN A 109 2.75 -0.42 6.29
C GLN A 109 4.19 -0.95 6.17
N ASN A 110 5.15 -0.04 6.07
CA ASN A 110 6.55 -0.42 5.99
C ASN A 110 7.09 -1.13 7.22
N GLY A 111 8.25 -1.74 6.97
CA GLY A 111 9.09 -2.39 7.95
C GLY A 111 9.40 -1.61 9.22
N GLY A 112 9.48 -0.28 9.09
CA GLY A 112 10.08 0.63 10.07
C GLY A 112 11.61 0.67 9.97
N ASN A 113 12.16 1.88 10.15
CA ASN A 113 13.57 2.24 10.01
C ASN A 113 14.19 1.94 8.63
N ASP A 114 15.21 2.69 8.25
CA ASP A 114 15.83 2.57 6.92
C ASP A 114 17.18 1.83 6.94
N GLY A 115 17.52 1.21 5.81
CA GLY A 115 18.81 0.59 5.54
C GLY A 115 19.06 -0.71 6.30
N LYS A 116 20.34 -1.12 6.37
CA LYS A 116 20.76 -2.37 7.01
C LYS A 116 20.21 -2.51 8.44
N ASN A 117 19.97 -3.75 8.87
CA ASN A 117 19.54 -4.07 10.23
C ASN A 117 18.16 -3.48 10.59
N SER A 118 17.32 -3.22 9.57
CA SER A 118 15.90 -2.85 9.74
C SER A 118 14.98 -3.85 9.04
N GLN A 119 13.74 -3.93 9.52
CA GLN A 119 12.71 -4.76 8.90
C GLN A 119 12.42 -4.31 7.46
N ARG A 120 12.40 -3.00 7.18
CA ARG A 120 12.23 -2.47 5.82
C ARG A 120 13.37 -2.93 4.91
N GLY A 121 14.59 -2.88 5.45
CA GLY A 121 15.79 -3.36 4.78
C GLY A 121 15.65 -4.82 4.36
N LEU A 122 15.27 -5.68 5.30
CA LEU A 122 15.03 -7.11 5.06
C LEU A 122 13.88 -7.39 4.09
N GLU A 123 12.84 -6.55 4.10
CA GLU A 123 11.65 -6.71 3.27
C GLU A 123 11.95 -6.47 1.78
N TYR A 124 12.61 -5.36 1.43
CA TYR A 124 12.83 -5.03 0.01
C TYR A 124 14.12 -4.28 -0.33
N ASP A 125 14.95 -3.85 0.64
CA ASP A 125 16.27 -3.27 0.31
C ASP A 125 17.36 -4.37 0.12
N THR A 126 17.16 -5.57 0.69
CA THR A 126 18.15 -6.68 0.65
C THR A 126 18.28 -7.34 -0.73
N MET A 127 17.53 -6.90 -1.76
CA MET A 127 17.56 -7.47 -3.13
C MET A 127 17.50 -9.02 -3.15
N SER A 128 16.77 -9.60 -2.19
CA SER A 128 16.55 -11.05 -2.07
C SER A 128 15.19 -11.46 -2.63
N ASP A 129 14.97 -12.77 -2.78
CA ASP A 129 13.67 -13.33 -3.21
C ASP A 129 12.57 -13.24 -2.16
N ARG A 130 12.90 -12.90 -0.89
CA ARG A 130 11.98 -12.91 0.26
C ARG A 130 10.71 -12.10 0.04
N LEU A 131 10.76 -10.99 -0.70
CA LEU A 131 9.59 -10.16 -1.03
C LEU A 131 8.62 -10.87 -1.99
N ALA A 132 9.13 -11.75 -2.85
CA ALA A 132 8.36 -12.44 -3.88
C ALA A 132 7.78 -13.79 -3.39
N LEU A 133 8.00 -14.16 -2.14
CA LEU A 133 7.46 -15.39 -1.54
C LEU A 133 6.02 -15.16 -1.05
N PHE A 134 5.09 -16.00 -1.50
CA PHE A 134 3.71 -16.05 -1.06
C PHE A 134 3.37 -17.45 -0.54
#